data_AF-A0A1H4DD24-F1
#
_entry.id   AF-A0A1H4DD24-F1
#
_cell.length_a   1.000
_cell.length_b   1.000
_cell.length_c   1.000
_cell.angle_alpha   90.00
_cell.angle_beta   90.00
_cell.angle_gamma   90.00
#
_symmetry.space_group_name_H-M   'P 1'
#
loop_
_entity.id
_entity.type
_entity.pdbx_description
1 polymer ?
#
loop_
_entity_poly.entity_id
_entity_poly.type
_entity_poly.pdbx_seq_one_letter_code
_entity_poly.pdbx_strand_id
1 'polypeptide(L)' 'MSKIEFQYTRLYLKKYLIDNDNPKADNADFINNRGAAAEDAYEKAFRSGLTPNQAREVAMHVLMEGFE' A
#
# COMPACT_ATOMS: atom_id res chain seq x y z
N MET A 1 4.98 10.17 -4.35
CA MET A 1 3.76 10.01 -3.56
C MET A 1 3.83 10.96 -2.40
N SER A 2 2.75 11.69 -2.18
CA SER A 2 2.55 12.52 -1.01
C SER A 2 2.05 11.68 0.17
N LYS A 3 2.18 12.22 1.39
CA LYS A 3 1.60 11.63 2.61
C LYS A 3 0.09 11.34 2.47
N ILE A 4 -0.62 12.16 1.70
CA ILE A 4 -2.06 11.99 1.42
C ILE A 4 -2.31 10.76 0.54
N GLU A 5 -1.47 10.51 -0.46
CA GLU A 5 -1.58 9.32 -1.32
C GLU A 5 -1.30 8.02 -0.54
N PHE A 6 -0.40 8.05 0.46
CA PHE A 6 -0.19 6.91 1.34
C PHE A 6 -1.34 6.68 2.33
N GLN A 7 -1.98 7.74 2.82
CA GLN A 7 -3.20 7.61 3.61
C GLN A 7 -4.34 7.04 2.76
N TYR A 8 -4.48 7.50 1.52
CA TYR A 8 -5.48 6.99 0.58
C TYR A 8 -5.28 5.50 0.28
N THR A 9 -4.04 5.05 0.10
CA THR A 9 -3.75 3.61 -0.14
C THR A 9 -4.04 2.74 1.08
N ARG A 10 -3.78 3.20 2.30
CA ARG A 10 -4.21 2.48 3.53
C ARG A 10 -5.74 2.37 3.62
N LEU A 11 -6.46 3.45 3.28
CA LEU A 11 -7.92 3.44 3.22
C LEU A 11 -8.45 2.49 2.14
N TYR A 12 -7.80 2.48 0.97
CA TYR A 12 -8.11 1.55 -0.11
C TYR A 12 -7.93 0.09 0.35
N LEU A 13 -6.80 -0.24 0.97
CA LEU A 13 -6.56 -1.58 1.51
C LEU A 13 -7.62 -1.98 2.54
N LYS A 14 -7.94 -1.08 3.49
CA LYS A 14 -9.00 -1.36 4.46
C LYS A 14 -10.34 -1.62 3.79
N LYS A 15 -10.73 -0.78 2.82
CA LYS A 15 -11.96 -0.96 2.05
C LYS A 15 -11.98 -2.30 1.32
N TYR A 16 -10.88 -2.66 0.65
CA TYR A 16 -10.75 -3.94 -0.03
C TYR A 16 -10.93 -5.12 0.94
N LEU A 17 -10.32 -5.07 2.12
CA LEU A 17 -10.47 -6.13 3.13
C LEU A 17 -11.92 -6.26 3.63
N ILE A 18 -12.62 -5.14 3.83
CA ILE A 18 -14.04 -5.12 4.20
C ILE A 18 -14.90 -5.73 3.09
N ASP A 19 -14.70 -5.29 1.85
CA ASP A 19 -15.49 -5.73 0.70
C ASP A 19 -15.30 -7.23 0.40
N ASN A 20 -14.25 -7.87 0.95
CA ASN A 20 -13.94 -9.29 0.80
C ASN A 20 -14.10 -10.11 2.10
N ASP A 21 -14.82 -9.60 3.10
CA ASP A 21 -15.05 -10.26 4.40
C ASP A 21 -13.75 -10.76 5.06
N ASN A 22 -12.64 -10.06 4.82
CA ASN A 22 -11.34 -10.49 5.31
C ASN A 22 -11.22 -10.14 6.80
N PRO A 23 -10.88 -11.10 7.69
CA PRO A 23 -10.78 -10.85 9.12
C PRO A 23 -9.69 -9.83 9.50
N LYS A 24 -8.78 -9.51 8.58
CA LYS A 24 -7.74 -8.49 8.79
C LYS A 24 -8.27 -7.06 8.60
N ALA A 25 -9.51 -6.86 8.18
CA ALA A 25 -10.12 -5.55 7.96
C ALA A 25 -10.09 -4.64 9.22
N ASP A 26 -10.20 -5.24 10.40
CA ASP A 26 -10.14 -4.54 11.70
C ASP A 26 -8.75 -4.59 12.34
N ASN A 27 -7.79 -5.27 11.71
CA ASN A 27 -6.42 -5.36 12.20
C ASN A 27 -5.63 -4.10 11.80
N ALA A 28 -5.65 -3.10 12.68
CA ALA A 28 -4.95 -1.83 12.46
C ALA A 28 -3.44 -2.01 12.26
N ASP A 29 -2.81 -2.93 12.98
CA ASP A 29 -1.37 -3.22 12.84
C ASP A 29 -1.05 -3.82 11.47
N PHE A 30 -1.89 -4.72 10.98
CA PHE A 30 -1.76 -5.29 9.64
C PHE A 30 -1.83 -4.19 8.57
N ILE A 31 -2.83 -3.30 8.64
CA ILE A 31 -3.01 -2.21 7.67
C ILE A 31 -1.84 -1.22 7.74
N ASN A 32 -1.37 -0.88 8.95
CA ASN A 32 -0.25 0.04 9.13
C ASN A 32 1.06 -0.54 8.63
N ASN A 33 1.37 -1.80 8.97
CA ASN A 33 2.57 -2.48 8.50
C ASN A 33 2.57 -2.61 6.98
N ARG A 34 1.41 -2.93 6.39
CA ARG A 34 1.29 -3.05 4.93
C ARG A 34 1.43 -1.70 4.23
N GLY A 35 0.83 -0.65 4.80
CA GLY A 35 1.02 0.72 4.32
C GLY A 35 2.47 1.20 4.41
N ALA A 36 3.16 0.89 5.50
CA ALA A 36 4.57 1.22 5.67
C ALA A 36 5.48 0.46 4.68
N ALA A 37 5.17 -0.82 4.40
CA ALA A 37 5.88 -1.59 3.39
C ALA A 37 5.72 -1.00 1.98
N ALA A 38 4.50 -0.55 1.63
CA ALA A 38 4.25 0.14 0.36
C ALA A 38 4.99 1.47 0.25
N GLU A 39 5.08 2.23 1.35
CA GLU A 39 5.83 3.48 1.43
C GLU A 39 7.34 3.28 1.24
N ASP A 40 7.93 2.30 1.93
CA ASP A 40 9.33 1.93 1.76
C ASP A 40 9.63 1.44 0.33
N ALA A 41 8.72 0.65 -0.26
CA ALA A 41 8.85 0.20 -1.64
C ALA A 41 8.81 1.34 -2.66
N TYR A 42 7.92 2.32 -2.46
CA TYR A 42 7.89 3.55 -3.26
C TYR A 42 9.23 4.29 -3.18
N GLU A 43 9.73 4.52 -1.96
CA GLU A 43 10.99 5.26 -1.77
C GLU A 43 12.17 4.56 -2.43
N LYS A 44 12.28 3.24 -2.25
CA LYS A 44 13.35 2.44 -2.87
C LYS A 44 13.27 2.51 -4.39
N ALA A 45 12.09 2.35 -4.97
CA ALA A 45 11.85 2.44 -6.41
C ALA A 45 12.20 3.83 -6.97
N PHE A 46 11.78 4.89 -6.27
CA PHE A 46 12.08 6.25 -6.69
C PHE A 46 13.60 6.53 -6.63
N ARG A 47 14.27 6.09 -5.57
CA ARG A 47 15.74 6.22 -5.41
C ARG A 47 16.52 5.40 -6.45
N SER A 48 15.96 4.32 -6.97
CA SER A 48 16.57 3.54 -8.06
C SER A 48 16.40 4.16 -9.45
N GLY A 49 15.79 5.35 -9.54
CA GLY A 49 15.63 6.10 -10.79
C GLY A 49 14.30 5.88 -11.51
N LEU A 50 13.33 5.19 -10.89
CA LEU A 50 11.99 5.06 -11.46
C LEU A 50 11.22 6.38 -11.38
N THR A 51 10.34 6.59 -12.36
CA THR A 51 9.41 7.72 -12.31
C THR A 51 8.44 7.57 -11.13
N PRO A 52 7.83 8.67 -10.65
CA PRO A 52 6.82 8.61 -9.59
C PRO A 52 5.67 7.61 -9.88
N ASN A 53 5.27 7.48 -11.14
CA ASN A 53 4.22 6.55 -11.55
C ASN A 53 4.66 5.08 -11.44
N GLN A 54 5.87 4.76 -11.90
CA GLN A 54 6.42 3.41 -11.79
C GLN A 54 6.68 3.04 -10.31
N ALA A 55 7.21 3.96 -9.51
CA ALA A 55 7.39 3.73 -8.07
C ALA A 55 6.05 3.51 -7.35
N ARG A 56 4.98 4.21 -7.77
CA ARG A 56 3.62 4.00 -7.27
C ARG A 56 3.08 2.62 -7.63
N GLU A 57 3.34 2.12 -8.83
CA GLU A 57 2.94 0.77 -9.25
C GLU A 57 3.62 -0.30 -8.38
N VAL A 58 4.92 -0.15 -8.11
CA VAL A 58 5.66 -1.02 -7.19
C VAL A 58 5.04 -1.00 -5.78
N ALA A 59 4.74 0.19 -5.26
CA ALA A 59 4.10 0.35 -3.95
C ALA A 59 2.72 -0.31 -3.89
N MET A 60 1.90 -0.16 -4.94
CA MET A 60 0.58 -0.79 -5.03
C MET A 60 0.66 -2.31 -5.10
N HIS A 61 1.65 -2.85 -5.82
CA HIS A 61 1.90 -4.29 -5.84
C HIS A 61 2.21 -4.82 -4.43
N VAL A 62 3.11 -4.15 -3.70
CA VAL A 62 3.44 -4.52 -2.31
C VAL A 62 2.22 -4.41 -1.38
N LEU A 63 1.42 -3.35 -1.55
CA LEU A 63 0.19 -3.14 -0.79
C LEU A 63 -0.79 -4.31 -0.95
N MET A 64 -0.96 -4.80 -2.18
CA MET A 64 -1.95 -5.81 -2.58
C MET A 64 -1.38 -7.24 -2.64
N GLU A 65 -0.11 -7.44 -2.31
CA GLU A 65 0.54 -8.74 -2.39
C GLU A 65 -0.20 -9.80 -1.55
N GLY A 66 -0.60 -10.90 -2.20
CA GLY A 66 -1.38 -11.98 -1.58
C GLY A 66 -2.89 -11.77 -1.58
N PHE A 67 -3.40 -10.80 -2.34
CA PHE A 67 -4.83 -10.49 -2.52
C PHE A 67 -5.27 -10.52 -4.00
N GLU A 68 -4.71 -11.44 -4.78
CA GLU A 68 -5.04 -11.66 -6.21
C GLU A 68 -6.39 -12.34 -6.42
#